data_AF-A0AAD7MWE6-F1
#
_entry.id   AF-A0AAD7MWE6-F1
#
_cell.length_a   1.000
_cell.length_b   1.000
_cell.length_c   1.000
_cell.angle_alpha   90.00
_cell.angle_beta   90.00
_cell.angle_gamma   90.00
#
_symmetry.space_group_name_H-M   'P 1'
#
loop_
_entity.id
_entity.type
_entity.pdbx_description
1 polymer ?
#
loop_
_entity_poly.entity_id
_entity_poly.type
_entity_poly.pdbx_seq_one_letter_code
_entity_poly.pdbx_strand_id
1 'polypeptide(L)'
;LNSNEVPLDSEISIVKSTSLRIGARLVDVDEEITRLEHRLEVLKEESRSLAQLRAQNNAIISPLRRIPPEVLAEIFTRTLPPSQSWSGRSGFSSNDTPWVLTHISRHWRAVAISTSLWSL
;
A
#
# COMPACT_ATOMS: atom_id res chain seq x y z
N LEU A 1 -23.34 -37.67 30.87
CA LEU A 1 -23.42 -37.24 32.28
C LEU A 1 -24.88 -36.97 32.59
N ASN A 2 -25.62 -38.02 32.98
CA ASN A 2 -27.07 -37.98 33.26
C ASN A 2 -27.34 -38.39 34.72
N SER A 3 -26.64 -37.77 35.69
CA SER A 3 -27.00 -37.95 37.10
C SER A 3 -27.35 -36.60 37.69
N ASN A 4 -28.58 -36.50 38.20
CA ASN A 4 -29.12 -35.34 38.92
C ASN A 4 -28.77 -35.42 40.42
N GLU A 5 -27.68 -36.12 40.75
CA GLU A 5 -27.21 -36.34 42.12
C GLU A 5 -26.30 -35.19 42.56
N VAL A 6 -26.38 -34.87 43.85
CA VAL A 6 -25.53 -33.85 44.48
C VAL A 6 -24.08 -34.37 44.45
N PRO A 7 -23.12 -33.63 43.84
CA PRO A 7 -21.74 -34.07 43.77
C PRO A 7 -21.10 -34.24 45.14
N LEU A 8 -20.21 -35.21 45.28
CA LEU A 8 -19.41 -35.37 46.50
C LEU A 8 -18.42 -34.19 46.66
N ASP A 9 -18.08 -33.84 47.90
CA ASP A 9 -17.13 -32.76 48.20
C ASP A 9 -15.76 -32.95 47.53
N SER A 10 -15.35 -34.20 47.32
CA SER A 10 -14.15 -34.57 46.57
C SER A 10 -14.25 -34.22 45.09
N GLU A 11 -15.41 -34.46 44.47
CA GLU A 11 -15.69 -34.10 43.07
C GLU A 11 -15.72 -32.58 42.91
N ILE A 12 -16.36 -31.87 43.85
CA ILE A 12 -16.37 -30.39 43.89
C ILE A 12 -14.92 -29.85 43.99
N SER A 13 -14.09 -30.45 44.84
CA SER A 13 -12.70 -30.04 45.03
C SER A 13 -11.83 -30.29 43.79
N ILE A 14 -12.03 -31.43 43.10
CA ILE A 14 -11.36 -31.75 41.83
C ILE A 14 -11.77 -30.76 40.74
N VAL A 15 -13.06 -30.46 40.63
CA VAL A 15 -13.56 -29.49 39.64
C VAL A 15 -13.00 -28.09 39.91
N LYS A 16 -12.97 -27.64 41.18
CA LYS A 16 -12.39 -26.34 41.56
C LYS A 16 -10.90 -26.25 41.22
N SER A 17 -10.11 -27.25 41.59
CA SER A 17 -8.66 -27.26 41.29
C SER A 17 -8.39 -27.32 39.78
N THR A 18 -9.18 -28.07 39.03
CA THR A 18 -9.11 -28.11 37.57
C THR A 18 -9.46 -26.75 36.97
N SER A 19 -10.53 -26.11 37.44
CA SER A 19 -10.96 -24.78 37.00
C SER A 19 -9.88 -23.72 37.26
N LEU A 20 -9.23 -23.74 38.43
CA LEU A 20 -8.10 -22.85 38.74
C LEU A 20 -6.94 -23.05 37.77
N ARG A 21 -6.57 -24.30 37.47
CA ARG A 21 -5.49 -24.60 36.53
C ARG A 21 -5.82 -24.17 35.10
N ILE A 22 -7.06 -24.36 34.66
CA ILE A 22 -7.54 -23.88 33.36
C ILE A 22 -7.50 -22.35 33.32
N GLY A 23 -7.94 -21.69 34.38
CA GLY A 23 -7.89 -20.23 34.50
C GLY A 23 -6.48 -19.67 34.38
N ALA A 24 -5.52 -20.26 35.12
CA ALA A 24 -4.11 -19.88 35.01
C ALA A 24 -3.56 -20.07 33.59
N ARG A 25 -3.89 -21.21 32.95
CA ARG A 25 -3.43 -21.47 31.59
C ARG A 25 -4.06 -20.53 30.56
N LEU A 26 -5.30 -20.09 30.75
CA LEU A 26 -5.93 -19.09 29.90
C LEU A 26 -5.21 -17.76 29.98
N VAL A 27 -4.88 -17.31 31.20
CA VAL A 27 -4.09 -16.07 31.40
C VAL A 27 -2.74 -16.15 30.67
N ASP A 28 -2.00 -17.24 30.83
CA ASP A 28 -0.70 -17.43 30.13
C ASP A 28 -0.85 -17.35 28.60
N VAL A 29 -1.92 -17.96 28.06
CA VAL A 29 -2.19 -17.97 26.62
C VAL A 29 -2.61 -16.59 26.13
N ASP A 30 -3.44 -15.87 26.87
CA ASP A 30 -3.87 -14.51 26.51
C ASP A 30 -2.70 -13.51 26.55
N GLU A 31 -1.79 -13.64 27.51
CA GLU A 31 -0.55 -12.86 27.54
C GLU A 31 0.35 -13.16 26.33
N GLU A 32 0.47 -14.43 25.96
CA GLU A 32 1.23 -14.84 24.77
C GLU A 32 0.61 -14.29 23.48
N ILE A 33 -0.71 -14.36 23.34
CA ILE A 33 -1.45 -13.78 22.21
C ILE A 33 -1.16 -12.29 22.12
N THR A 34 -1.34 -11.57 23.23
CA THR A 34 -1.10 -10.11 23.29
C THR A 34 0.33 -9.77 22.88
N ARG A 35 1.32 -10.53 23.35
CA ARG A 35 2.73 -10.34 23.00
C ARG A 35 2.98 -10.53 21.50
N LEU A 36 2.44 -11.60 20.93
CA LEU A 36 2.63 -11.93 19.51
C LEU A 36 1.90 -10.95 18.59
N GLU A 37 0.71 -10.49 18.97
CA GLU A 37 -0.03 -9.45 18.23
C GLU A 37 0.76 -8.13 18.19
N HIS A 38 1.33 -7.71 19.32
CA HIS A 38 2.19 -6.53 19.36
C HIS A 38 3.42 -6.69 18.44
N ARG A 39 4.07 -7.86 18.50
CA ARG A 39 5.22 -8.15 17.64
C ARG A 39 4.86 -8.14 16.16
N LEU A 40 3.69 -8.68 15.81
CA LEU A 40 3.18 -8.69 14.45
C LEU A 40 2.95 -7.26 13.94
N GLU A 41 2.39 -6.37 14.76
CA GLU A 41 2.12 -5.00 14.36
C GLU A 41 3.41 -4.20 14.10
N VAL A 42 4.42 -4.37 14.95
CA VAL A 42 5.75 -3.78 14.75
C VAL A 42 6.36 -4.23 13.42
N LEU A 43 6.32 -5.54 13.12
CA LEU A 43 6.86 -6.08 11.88
C LEU A 43 6.08 -5.62 10.63
N LYS A 44 4.75 -5.43 10.75
CA LYS A 44 3.93 -4.87 9.66
C LYS A 44 4.32 -3.43 9.35
N GLU A 45 4.53 -2.60 10.37
CA GLU A 45 4.98 -1.22 10.18
C GLU A 45 6.36 -1.17 9.51
N GLU A 46 7.30 -2.00 9.99
CA GLU A 46 8.64 -2.11 9.39
C GLU A 46 8.56 -2.54 7.90
N SER A 47 7.74 -3.55 7.60
CA SER A 47 7.51 -4.01 6.22
C SER A 47 6.94 -2.91 5.33
N ARG A 48 5.95 -2.13 5.83
CA ARG A 48 5.37 -0.99 5.10
C ARG A 48 6.42 0.09 4.82
N SER A 49 7.23 0.43 5.82
CA SER A 49 8.31 1.41 5.68
C SER A 49 9.36 0.97 4.65
N LEU A 50 9.81 -0.28 4.71
CA LEU A 50 10.77 -0.82 3.75
C LEU A 50 10.21 -0.87 2.33
N ALA A 51 8.93 -1.25 2.17
CA ALA A 51 8.27 -1.24 0.87
C ALA A 51 8.20 0.18 0.28
N GLN A 52 7.89 1.19 1.10
CA GLN A 52 7.88 2.59 0.70
C GLN A 52 9.28 3.07 0.28
N LEU A 53 10.31 2.76 1.06
CA LEU A 53 11.70 3.11 0.73
C LEU A 53 12.14 2.46 -0.58
N ARG A 54 11.83 1.18 -0.77
CA ARG A 54 12.09 0.46 -2.03
C ARG A 54 11.40 1.13 -3.21
N ALA A 55 10.13 1.51 -3.07
CA ALA A 55 9.40 2.21 -4.13
C ALA A 55 10.04 3.56 -4.48
N GLN A 56 10.47 4.34 -3.48
CA GLN A 56 11.17 5.60 -3.68
C GLN A 56 12.50 5.41 -4.43
N ASN A 57 13.31 4.43 -4.00
CA ASN A 57 14.58 4.11 -4.65
C ASN A 57 14.37 3.65 -6.09
N ASN A 58 13.42 2.73 -6.33
CA ASN A 58 13.05 2.29 -7.67
C ASN A 58 12.60 3.45 -8.56
N ALA A 59 11.87 4.40 -7.99
CA ALA A 59 11.47 5.59 -8.72
C ALA A 59 12.67 6.47 -9.09
N ILE A 60 13.70 6.58 -8.22
CA ILE A 60 14.95 7.32 -8.49
C ILE A 60 15.77 6.65 -9.61
N ILE A 61 15.96 5.34 -9.54
CA ILE A 61 16.77 4.60 -10.52
C ILE A 61 16.02 4.26 -11.80
N SER A 62 14.71 4.54 -11.85
CA SER A 62 13.88 4.31 -13.03
C SER A 62 14.53 4.95 -14.27
N PRO A 63 14.79 4.18 -15.34
CA PRO A 63 15.33 4.70 -16.60
C PRO A 63 14.55 5.89 -17.15
N LEU A 64 13.25 5.97 -16.85
CA LEU A 64 12.35 7.05 -17.27
C LEU A 64 12.76 8.44 -16.74
N ARG A 65 13.50 8.53 -15.62
CA ARG A 65 14.05 9.80 -15.11
C ARG A 65 15.40 10.17 -15.72
N ARG A 66 16.06 9.25 -16.44
CA ARG A 66 17.35 9.46 -17.10
C ARG A 66 17.21 9.78 -18.58
N ILE A 67 15.99 9.82 -19.11
CA ILE A 67 15.75 10.21 -20.49
C ILE A 67 16.13 11.70 -20.63
N PRO A 68 17.04 12.04 -21.56
CA PRO A 68 17.39 13.41 -21.84
C PRO A 68 16.14 14.25 -22.17
N PRO A 69 16.10 15.53 -21.76
CA PRO A 69 14.95 16.40 -22.02
C PRO A 69 14.62 16.52 -23.51
N GLU A 70 15.61 16.42 -24.39
CA GLU A 70 15.44 16.48 -25.85
C GLU A 70 14.62 15.28 -26.37
N VAL A 71 14.94 14.07 -25.90
CA VAL A 71 14.22 12.84 -26.28
C VAL A 71 12.80 12.86 -25.72
N LEU A 72 12.62 13.38 -24.50
CA LEU A 72 11.28 13.57 -23.92
C LEU A 72 10.45 14.59 -24.71
N ALA A 73 11.04 15.72 -25.10
CA ALA A 73 10.38 16.72 -25.93
C ALA A 73 9.96 16.15 -27.29
N GLU A 74 10.79 15.30 -27.91
CA GLU A 74 10.44 14.62 -29.15
C GLU A 74 9.27 13.64 -28.96
N ILE A 75 9.27 12.85 -27.88
CA ILE A 75 8.14 11.98 -27.53
C ILE A 75 6.85 12.80 -27.38
N PHE A 76 6.88 13.90 -26.62
CA PHE A 76 5.72 14.77 -26.45
C PHE A 76 5.21 15.30 -27.80
N THR A 77 6.11 15.81 -28.65
CA THR A 77 5.77 16.36 -29.96
C THR A 77 5.14 15.32 -30.88
N ARG A 78 5.63 14.08 -30.88
CA ARG A 78 5.07 12.99 -31.69
C ARG A 78 3.72 12.46 -31.18
N THR A 79 3.40 12.69 -29.92
CA THR A 79 2.14 12.25 -29.28
C THR A 79 1.06 13.33 -29.26
N LEU A 80 1.37 14.53 -29.75
CA LEU A 80 0.39 15.59 -29.93
C LEU A 80 -0.64 15.19 -31.01
N PRO A 81 -1.93 15.39 -30.76
CA PRO A 81 -2.94 15.22 -31.80
C PRO A 81 -2.68 16.17 -32.98
N PRO A 82 -2.98 15.78 -34.24
CA PRO A 82 -2.91 16.70 -35.37
C PRO A 82 -3.82 17.91 -35.13
N SER A 83 -3.41 19.11 -35.55
CA SER A 83 -4.07 20.40 -35.24
C SER A 83 -5.56 20.44 -35.58
N GLN A 84 -6.00 19.68 -36.59
CA GLN A 84 -7.41 19.58 -36.99
C GLN A 84 -8.29 18.78 -36.01
N SER A 85 -7.70 18.01 -35.09
CA SER A 85 -8.45 17.23 -34.08
C SER A 85 -8.77 18.03 -32.80
N TRP A 86 -8.17 19.22 -32.67
CA TRP A 86 -8.35 20.08 -31.50
C TRP A 86 -9.67 20.85 -31.54
N SER A 87 -10.17 21.15 -32.74
CA SER A 87 -11.43 21.91 -32.95
C SER A 87 -12.70 21.08 -32.78
N GLY A 88 -12.61 19.75 -32.66
CA GLY A 88 -13.76 18.84 -32.59
C GLY A 88 -13.91 18.05 -31.29
N ARG A 89 -12.93 18.09 -30.37
CA ARG A 89 -13.00 17.38 -29.09
C ARG A 89 -13.63 18.27 -28.03
N SER A 90 -14.86 17.95 -27.62
CA SER A 90 -15.51 18.53 -26.45
C SER A 90 -14.84 18.01 -25.17
N GLY A 91 -13.74 18.64 -24.78
CA GLY A 91 -13.08 18.41 -23.49
C GLY A 91 -11.71 17.73 -23.63
N PHE A 92 -10.71 18.37 -23.03
CA PHE A 92 -9.43 17.73 -22.75
C PHE A 92 -9.64 16.70 -21.65
N SER A 93 -9.47 15.42 -21.97
CA SER A 93 -9.37 14.39 -20.94
C SER A 93 -7.92 14.35 -20.44
N SER A 94 -7.73 14.31 -19.12
CA SER A 94 -6.40 14.09 -18.53
C SER A 94 -5.76 12.74 -18.94
N ASN A 95 -6.56 11.85 -19.54
CA ASN A 95 -6.09 10.57 -20.09
C ASN A 95 -5.65 10.65 -21.56
N ASP A 96 -5.84 11.78 -22.25
CA ASP A 96 -5.39 11.94 -23.63
C ASP A 96 -3.88 12.22 -23.67
N THR A 97 -3.19 11.77 -24.72
CA THR A 97 -1.81 12.23 -24.99
C THR A 97 -1.83 13.66 -25.54
N PRO A 98 -0.88 14.52 -25.13
CA PRO A 98 0.29 14.22 -24.31
C PRO A 98 0.06 14.29 -22.78
N TRP A 99 -1.14 14.62 -22.30
CA TRP A 99 -1.41 14.89 -20.88
C TRP A 99 -1.07 13.73 -19.95
N VAL A 100 -1.43 12.51 -20.32
CA VAL A 100 -1.13 11.29 -19.54
C VAL A 100 0.37 11.11 -19.28
N LEU A 101 1.23 11.54 -20.21
CA LEU A 101 2.68 11.42 -20.10
C LEU A 101 3.26 12.38 -19.04
N THR A 102 2.59 13.50 -18.76
CA THR A 102 2.97 14.44 -17.69
C THR A 102 2.73 13.87 -16.29
N HIS A 103 1.93 12.80 -16.16
CA HIS A 103 1.65 12.13 -14.88
C HIS A 103 2.68 11.05 -14.52
N ILE A 104 3.59 10.68 -15.43
CA ILE A 104 4.60 9.62 -15.22
C ILE A 104 5.62 10.00 -14.14
N SER A 105 6.16 11.22 -14.18
CA SER A 105 7.12 11.69 -13.16
C SER A 105 7.25 13.22 -13.15
N ARG A 106 7.83 13.77 -12.06
CA ARG A 106 8.15 15.20 -11.99
C ARG A 106 9.07 15.67 -13.12
N HIS A 107 9.98 14.81 -13.58
CA HIS A 107 10.94 15.11 -14.65
C HIS A 107 10.22 15.27 -15.99
N TRP A 108 9.34 14.31 -16.33
CA TRP A 108 8.51 14.38 -17.52
C TRP A 108 7.59 15.59 -17.53
N ARG A 109 6.97 15.92 -16.38
CA ARG A 109 6.16 17.12 -16.24
C ARG A 109 6.97 18.40 -16.45
N ALA A 110 8.17 18.50 -15.86
CA ALA A 110 9.03 19.65 -16.02
C ALA A 110 9.41 19.88 -17.50
N VAL A 111 9.76 18.80 -18.21
CA VAL A 111 10.08 18.86 -19.64
C VAL A 111 8.85 19.22 -20.49
N ALA A 112 7.67 18.69 -20.17
CA ALA A 112 6.43 19.05 -20.87
C ALA A 112 6.07 20.54 -20.71
N ILE A 113 6.36 21.13 -19.54
CA ILE A 113 6.14 22.56 -19.29
C ILE A 113 7.17 23.41 -20.03
N SER A 114 8.43 22.98 -20.09
CA SER A 114 9.51 23.72 -20.76
C SER A 114 9.50 23.58 -22.28
N THR A 115 9.00 22.46 -22.79
CA THR A 115 8.76 22.28 -24.22
C THR A 115 7.56 23.13 -24.59
N SER A 116 7.64 23.88 -25.68
CA SER A 116 6.66 24.83 -26.21
C SER A 116 5.32 24.20 -26.66
N LEU A 117 4.89 23.13 -25.99
CA LEU A 117 3.62 22.42 -26.17
C LEU A 117 2.40 23.32 -25.84
N TRP A 118 2.64 24.43 -25.14
CA TRP A 118 1.62 25.37 -24.64
C TRP A 118 1.47 26.64 -25.49
N SER A 119 2.32 26.81 -26.51
CA SER A 119 2.40 28.01 -27.35
C SER A 119 2.02 27.75 -28.82
N LEU A 120 1.39 26.61 -29.11
CA LEU A 120 0.81 26.26 -30.41
C LEU A 120 -0.69 26.52 -30.44
#